data_AF-A0A846XGQ3-F1
#
_entry.id   AF-A0A846XGQ3-F1
#
_cell.length_a   1.000
_cell.length_b   1.000
_cell.length_c   1.000
_cell.angle_alpha   90.00
_cell.angle_beta   90.00
_cell.angle_gamma   90.00
#
_symmetry.space_group_name_H-M   'P 1'
#
loop_
_entity.id
_entity.type
_entity.pdbx_description
1 polymer ?
#
loop_
_entity_poly.entity_id
_entity_poly.type
_entity_poly.pdbx_seq_one_letter_code
_entity_poly.pdbx_strand_id
1 'polypeptide(L)'
;MLGHLLAPVVAAAPDLVARTYIPYPAAFGGAVGTGGGTDPYTHSVGAGVAALTDAAGQIATACPGTALAAVGYSQGAQVVSQFARTVGAGQGPVAADRVAGVALYSDPERSSGSPVIPGRPGQLAPDPAPGTTGAAVSQVAFTAAPAPGGGIASTSGVDYGALTGRVADICVEGDLSCSAPDRAALLQVAAQIAAQADLRDPVAALGSIQSLLSGVLGDTWTTVVNTDFQIGSRSVDYMPAASLAQRLTDAADPRNPPPGPDEATAAAGRWAQITTVVAGDPLTQLPRLAAQLSAAFGQLVTDNGDLLDPRVWLRYTDIPARHTGYAATGLLATGAAWMTALAHDLAGRHP
;
A
#
# COMPACT_ATOMS: atom_id res chain seq x y z
N MET A 1 0.62 -20.39 3.65
CA MET A 1 0.64 -19.95 2.24
C MET A 1 1.93 -20.36 1.52
N LEU A 2 3.08 -19.74 1.83
CA LEU A 2 4.34 -19.94 1.08
C LEU A 2 4.80 -21.40 0.98
N GLY A 3 4.51 -22.24 1.98
CA GLY A 3 4.80 -23.68 1.93
C GLY A 3 4.12 -24.41 0.76
N HIS A 4 2.92 -23.98 0.34
CA HIS A 4 2.23 -24.57 -0.82
C HIS A 4 2.89 -24.22 -2.16
N LEU A 5 3.69 -23.15 -2.21
CA LEU A 5 4.47 -22.79 -3.39
C LEU A 5 5.87 -23.43 -3.33
N LEU A 6 6.57 -23.27 -2.21
CA LEU A 6 7.98 -23.68 -2.09
C LEU A 6 8.16 -25.20 -1.96
N ALA A 7 7.17 -25.95 -1.47
CA ALA A 7 7.30 -27.41 -1.38
C ALA A 7 7.33 -28.09 -2.75
N PRO A 8 6.41 -27.79 -3.70
CA PRO A 8 6.51 -28.29 -5.08
C PRO A 8 7.82 -27.90 -5.77
N VAL A 9 8.33 -26.68 -5.56
CA VAL A 9 9.59 -26.22 -6.18
C VAL A 9 10.77 -27.08 -5.74
N VAL A 10 10.93 -27.27 -4.43
CA VAL A 10 12.00 -28.12 -3.88
C VAL A 10 11.83 -29.58 -4.29
N ALA A 11 10.60 -30.08 -4.40
CA ALA A 11 10.34 -31.44 -4.87
C ALA A 11 10.68 -31.64 -6.35
N ALA A 12 10.46 -30.62 -7.19
CA ALA A 12 10.74 -30.67 -8.63
C ALA A 12 12.22 -30.47 -8.96
N ALA A 13 12.97 -29.76 -8.12
CA ALA A 13 14.37 -29.43 -8.33
C ALA A 13 15.23 -29.61 -7.06
N PRO A 14 15.24 -30.81 -6.45
CA PRO A 14 15.79 -31.04 -5.11
C PRO A 14 17.30 -30.76 -5.00
N ASP A 15 18.06 -30.93 -6.08
CA ASP A 15 19.50 -30.70 -6.12
C ASP A 15 19.88 -29.28 -6.63
N LEU A 16 18.90 -28.49 -7.07
CA LEU A 16 19.11 -27.15 -7.63
C LEU A 16 18.60 -26.03 -6.71
N VAL A 17 17.70 -26.34 -5.78
CA VAL A 17 17.01 -25.35 -4.95
C VAL A 17 17.14 -25.69 -3.48
N ALA A 18 17.72 -24.76 -2.72
CA ALA A 18 17.55 -24.69 -1.28
C ALA A 18 16.50 -23.62 -0.93
N ARG A 19 15.75 -23.82 0.15
CA ARG A 19 14.80 -22.82 0.67
C ARG A 19 15.13 -22.44 2.11
N THR A 20 14.90 -21.18 2.45
CA THR A 20 14.91 -20.70 3.83
C THR A 20 13.69 -19.81 4.05
N TYR A 21 13.15 -19.82 5.27
CA TYR A 21 12.11 -18.88 5.69
C TYR A 21 12.74 -17.80 6.53
N ILE A 22 12.36 -16.55 6.29
CA ILE A 22 12.87 -15.42 7.06
C ILE A 22 12.12 -15.35 8.40
N PRO A 23 12.80 -15.54 9.54
CA PRO A 23 12.18 -15.36 10.84
C PRO A 23 12.07 -13.86 11.14
N TYR A 24 10.86 -13.39 11.40
CA TYR A 24 10.57 -12.01 11.81
C TYR A 24 9.24 -11.98 12.56
N PRO A 25 8.86 -10.86 13.21
CA PRO A 25 7.67 -10.82 14.06
C PRO A 25 6.36 -11.20 13.37
N ALA A 26 6.22 -10.85 12.07
CA ALA A 26 5.00 -11.09 11.29
C ALA A 26 3.71 -10.62 12.01
N ALA A 27 3.80 -9.47 12.69
CA ALA A 27 2.80 -8.96 13.61
C ALA A 27 2.03 -7.75 13.06
N PHE A 28 0.83 -7.55 13.60
CA PHE A 28 -0.12 -6.49 13.21
C PHE A 28 -0.64 -5.74 14.45
N GLY A 29 0.23 -5.47 15.43
CA GLY A 29 -0.12 -4.72 16.63
C GLY A 29 -1.16 -5.39 17.53
N GLY A 30 -1.27 -6.73 17.49
CA GLY A 30 -2.26 -7.47 18.27
C GLY A 30 -3.69 -7.41 17.73
N ALA A 31 -3.89 -7.00 16.47
CA ALA A 31 -5.20 -7.02 15.84
C ALA A 31 -5.81 -8.44 15.86
N VAL A 32 -7.10 -8.52 16.19
CA VAL A 32 -7.81 -9.81 16.30
C VAL A 32 -7.87 -10.47 14.93
N GLY A 33 -7.38 -11.72 14.82
CA GLY A 33 -7.42 -12.50 13.58
C GLY A 33 -6.19 -12.34 12.67
N THR A 34 -5.17 -11.57 13.06
CA THR A 34 -3.96 -11.32 12.24
C THR A 34 -2.68 -11.96 12.80
N GLY A 35 -2.82 -12.97 13.66
CA GLY A 35 -1.72 -13.67 14.33
C GLY A 35 -1.54 -13.29 15.80
N GLY A 36 -0.52 -13.88 16.46
CA GLY A 36 -0.31 -13.74 17.90
C GLY A 36 0.65 -12.62 18.33
N GLY A 37 1.31 -11.95 17.39
CA GLY A 37 2.32 -10.91 17.68
C GLY A 37 1.69 -9.56 18.02
N THR A 38 2.25 -8.88 19.02
CA THR A 38 1.81 -7.55 19.47
C THR A 38 2.63 -6.40 18.90
N ASP A 39 3.73 -6.68 18.19
CA ASP A 39 4.57 -5.64 17.61
C ASP A 39 3.78 -4.79 16.59
N PRO A 40 3.96 -3.46 16.57
CA PRO A 40 3.35 -2.60 15.56
C PRO A 40 3.68 -3.07 14.14
N TYR A 41 2.73 -2.92 13.21
CA TYR A 41 2.89 -3.35 11.82
C TYR A 41 4.16 -2.82 11.17
N THR A 42 4.44 -1.52 11.31
CA THR A 42 5.62 -0.87 10.75
C THR A 42 6.93 -1.42 11.33
N HIS A 43 6.96 -1.70 12.64
CA HIS A 43 8.08 -2.36 13.29
C HIS A 43 8.29 -3.77 12.75
N SER A 44 7.22 -4.55 12.61
CA SER A 44 7.26 -5.90 12.06
C SER A 44 7.80 -5.93 10.63
N VAL A 45 7.30 -5.06 9.75
CA VAL A 45 7.79 -4.93 8.36
C VAL A 45 9.26 -4.56 8.34
N GLY A 46 9.68 -3.54 9.11
CA GLY A 46 11.07 -3.12 9.19
C GLY A 46 12.02 -4.24 9.65
N ALA A 47 11.62 -4.99 10.68
CA ALA A 47 12.38 -6.15 11.16
C ALA A 47 12.45 -7.26 10.10
N GLY A 48 11.37 -7.49 9.35
CA GLY A 48 11.34 -8.45 8.24
C GLY A 48 12.28 -8.08 7.10
N VAL A 49 12.31 -6.80 6.71
CA VAL A 49 13.23 -6.30 5.67
C VAL A 49 14.68 -6.44 6.11
N ALA A 50 15.00 -6.08 7.36
CA ALA A 50 16.34 -6.26 7.91
C ALA A 50 16.76 -7.73 7.90
N ALA A 51 15.91 -8.64 8.41
CA ALA A 51 16.20 -10.06 8.46
C ALA A 51 16.37 -10.69 7.07
N LEU A 52 15.55 -10.31 6.09
CA LEU A 52 15.69 -10.76 4.69
C LEU A 52 16.99 -10.26 4.06
N THR A 53 17.31 -8.99 4.28
CA THR A 53 18.52 -8.33 3.78
C THR A 53 19.77 -9.03 4.33
N ASP A 54 19.82 -9.27 5.64
CA ASP A 54 20.92 -9.97 6.30
C ASP A 54 21.09 -11.40 5.78
N ALA A 55 19.98 -12.15 5.67
CA ALA A 55 20.01 -13.51 5.15
C ALA A 55 20.51 -13.56 3.69
N ALA A 56 20.05 -12.64 2.84
CA ALA A 56 20.50 -12.54 1.46
C ALA A 56 22.01 -12.25 1.36
N GLY A 57 22.51 -11.30 2.16
CA GLY A 57 23.94 -10.97 2.22
C GLY A 57 24.81 -12.13 2.73
N GLN A 58 24.34 -12.84 3.76
CA GLN A 58 25.04 -14.02 4.30
C GLN A 58 25.12 -15.15 3.26
N ILE A 59 24.01 -15.47 2.57
CA ILE A 59 23.99 -16.49 1.53
C ILE A 59 24.89 -16.10 0.36
N ALA A 60 24.83 -14.84 -0.09
CA ALA A 60 25.67 -14.38 -1.20
C ALA A 60 27.17 -14.44 -0.86
N THR A 61 27.53 -14.16 0.40
CA THR A 61 28.91 -14.25 0.90
C THR A 61 29.37 -15.71 1.01
N ALA A 62 28.55 -16.58 1.60
CA ALA A 62 28.89 -17.98 1.80
C ALA A 62 28.87 -18.79 0.49
N CYS A 63 28.03 -18.39 -0.48
CA CYS A 63 27.83 -19.09 -1.74
C CYS A 63 27.85 -18.11 -2.93
N PRO A 64 29.04 -17.64 -3.36
CA PRO A 64 29.16 -16.67 -4.46
C PRO A 64 28.66 -17.17 -5.81
N GLY A 65 28.37 -18.46 -5.98
CA GLY A 65 27.72 -19.02 -7.19
C GLY A 65 26.19 -19.05 -7.16
N THR A 66 25.58 -18.86 -5.99
CA THR A 66 24.13 -19.06 -5.79
C THR A 66 23.30 -17.84 -6.17
N ALA A 67 22.47 -17.97 -7.20
CA ALA A 67 21.42 -16.98 -7.46
C ALA A 67 20.31 -17.06 -6.39
N LEU A 68 19.69 -15.93 -6.11
CA LEU A 68 18.62 -15.78 -5.12
C LEU A 68 17.27 -15.63 -5.81
N ALA A 69 16.22 -16.17 -5.22
CA ALA A 69 14.85 -15.83 -5.54
C ALA A 69 14.08 -15.54 -4.24
N ALA A 70 13.13 -14.61 -4.29
CA ALA A 70 12.38 -14.19 -3.12
C ALA A 70 10.87 -14.33 -3.37
N VAL A 71 10.16 -14.91 -2.40
CA VAL A 71 8.71 -15.08 -2.47
C VAL A 71 8.08 -14.52 -1.20
N GLY A 72 7.13 -13.61 -1.36
CA GLY A 72 6.44 -12.95 -0.25
C GLY A 72 4.93 -13.14 -0.32
N TYR A 73 4.27 -13.14 0.84
CA TYR A 73 2.82 -13.19 0.95
C TYR A 73 2.32 -12.19 2.01
N SER A 74 1.29 -11.38 1.68
CA SER A 74 0.69 -10.39 2.59
C SER A 74 1.76 -9.44 3.15
N GLN A 75 1.90 -9.28 4.47
CA GLN A 75 3.00 -8.48 5.06
C GLN A 75 4.39 -8.93 4.56
N GLY A 76 4.59 -10.22 4.33
CA GLY A 76 5.83 -10.74 3.76
C GLY A 76 6.04 -10.35 2.30
N ALA A 77 4.97 -10.09 1.54
CA ALA A 77 5.06 -9.54 0.19
C ALA A 77 5.56 -8.09 0.23
N GLN A 78 5.07 -7.26 1.16
CA GLN A 78 5.64 -5.92 1.37
C GLN A 78 7.13 -5.99 1.73
N VAL A 79 7.52 -6.89 2.65
CA VAL A 79 8.92 -7.10 3.03
C VAL A 79 9.80 -7.43 1.81
N VAL A 80 9.35 -8.39 0.98
CA VAL A 80 10.08 -8.80 -0.23
C VAL A 80 10.06 -7.69 -1.29
N SER A 81 8.97 -6.94 -1.41
CA SER A 81 8.82 -5.80 -2.33
C SER A 81 9.84 -4.71 -2.00
N GLN A 82 9.95 -4.31 -0.73
CA GLN A 82 10.95 -3.33 -0.26
C GLN A 82 12.39 -3.81 -0.47
N PHE A 83 12.67 -5.09 -0.21
CA PHE A 83 13.98 -5.68 -0.52
C PHE A 83 14.28 -5.63 -2.02
N ALA A 84 13.33 -6.02 -2.87
CA ALA A 84 13.48 -6.02 -4.32
C ALA A 84 13.71 -4.61 -4.88
N ARG A 85 13.00 -3.60 -4.38
CA ARG A 85 13.21 -2.21 -4.77
C ARG A 85 14.61 -1.72 -4.40
N THR A 86 15.07 -1.99 -3.18
CA THR A 86 16.42 -1.63 -2.71
C THR A 86 17.50 -2.29 -3.56
N VAL A 87 17.38 -3.60 -3.82
CA VAL A 87 18.33 -4.33 -4.68
C VAL A 87 18.28 -3.83 -6.13
N GLY A 88 17.09 -3.61 -6.67
CA GLY A 88 16.87 -3.12 -8.03
C GLY A 88 17.41 -1.72 -8.27
N ALA A 89 17.44 -0.87 -7.24
CA ALA A 89 18.09 0.43 -7.23
C ALA A 89 19.62 0.37 -7.03
N GLY A 90 20.20 -0.82 -6.88
CA GLY A 90 21.63 -1.02 -6.65
C GLY A 90 22.09 -0.71 -5.23
N GLN A 91 21.18 -0.65 -4.26
CA GLN A 91 21.45 -0.28 -2.87
C GLN A 91 21.39 -1.48 -1.91
N GLY A 92 21.11 -2.68 -2.43
CA GLY A 92 21.00 -3.90 -1.62
C GLY A 92 22.34 -4.55 -1.28
N PRO A 93 22.35 -5.50 -0.33
CA PRO A 93 23.55 -6.25 0.06
C PRO A 93 24.01 -7.23 -1.02
N VAL A 94 23.20 -7.40 -2.08
CA VAL A 94 23.46 -8.23 -3.24
C VAL A 94 23.18 -7.42 -4.50
N ALA A 95 23.95 -7.67 -5.55
CA ALA A 95 23.71 -7.03 -6.85
C ALA A 95 22.41 -7.56 -7.49
N ALA A 96 21.73 -6.71 -8.27
CA ALA A 96 20.46 -7.06 -8.90
C ALA A 96 20.55 -8.23 -9.89
N ASP A 97 21.73 -8.52 -10.44
CA ASP A 97 21.98 -9.66 -11.31
C ASP A 97 21.95 -11.01 -10.55
N ARG A 98 22.14 -10.98 -9.23
CA ARG A 98 22.05 -12.14 -8.34
C ARG A 98 20.64 -12.58 -8.04
N VAL A 99 19.64 -11.72 -8.24
CA VAL A 99 18.23 -12.04 -7.95
C VAL A 99 17.55 -12.57 -9.20
N ALA A 100 17.37 -13.88 -9.31
CA ALA A 100 16.79 -14.55 -10.47
C ALA A 100 15.30 -14.23 -10.68
N GLY A 101 14.54 -14.06 -9.60
CA GLY A 101 13.12 -13.72 -9.67
C GLY A 101 12.50 -13.38 -8.32
N VAL A 102 11.43 -12.60 -8.34
CA VAL A 102 10.67 -12.18 -7.16
C VAL A 102 9.19 -12.43 -7.42
N ALA A 103 8.52 -13.17 -6.54
CA ALA A 103 7.07 -13.40 -6.60
C ALA A 103 6.37 -12.86 -5.34
N LEU A 104 5.50 -11.88 -5.53
CA LEU A 104 4.73 -11.23 -4.48
C LEU A 104 3.28 -11.70 -4.58
N TYR A 105 2.70 -12.08 -3.46
CA TYR A 105 1.29 -12.44 -3.38
C TYR A 105 0.61 -11.57 -2.35
N SER A 106 -0.47 -10.91 -2.74
CA SER A 106 -1.18 -10.03 -1.81
C SER A 106 -0.29 -8.89 -1.29
N ASP A 107 0.49 -8.25 -2.16
CA ASP A 107 1.39 -7.14 -1.77
C ASP A 107 0.59 -5.90 -1.32
N PRO A 108 0.70 -5.49 -0.04
CA PRO A 108 0.12 -4.25 0.46
C PRO A 108 0.61 -2.99 -0.25
N GLU A 109 1.77 -3.02 -0.90
CA GLU A 109 2.32 -1.85 -1.59
C GLU A 109 1.95 -1.78 -3.08
N ARG A 110 1.28 -2.80 -3.61
CA ARG A 110 0.93 -2.91 -5.03
C ARG A 110 0.29 -1.62 -5.56
N SER A 111 0.87 -1.03 -6.60
CA SER A 111 0.29 0.16 -7.26
C SER A 111 -1.07 -0.14 -7.87
N SER A 112 -1.99 0.84 -7.80
CA SER A 112 -3.34 0.67 -8.32
C SER A 112 -3.34 0.33 -9.81
N GLY A 113 -4.09 -0.71 -10.18
CA GLY A 113 -4.18 -1.21 -11.56
C GLY A 113 -2.87 -1.75 -12.14
N SER A 114 -1.83 -1.95 -11.35
CA SER A 114 -0.54 -2.47 -11.84
C SER A 114 -0.73 -3.84 -12.50
N PRO A 115 -0.07 -4.09 -13.67
CA PRO A 115 -0.02 -5.43 -14.26
C PRO A 115 0.71 -6.42 -13.35
N VAL A 116 0.54 -7.71 -13.62
CA VAL A 116 1.20 -8.78 -12.86
C VAL A 116 2.72 -8.69 -12.93
N ILE A 117 3.29 -8.19 -14.03
CA ILE A 117 4.72 -7.87 -14.14
C ILE A 117 4.85 -6.34 -14.11
N PRO A 118 5.12 -5.72 -12.94
CA PRO A 118 5.17 -4.27 -12.80
C PRO A 118 6.20 -3.65 -13.75
N GLY A 119 5.85 -2.51 -14.36
CA GLY A 119 6.68 -1.85 -15.37
C GLY A 119 6.68 -2.50 -16.76
N ARG A 120 5.93 -3.60 -16.96
CA ARG A 120 5.82 -4.33 -18.23
C ARG A 120 4.36 -4.59 -18.63
N PRO A 121 3.57 -3.56 -18.99
CA PRO A 121 2.17 -3.73 -19.36
C PRO A 121 2.02 -4.68 -20.56
N GLY A 122 1.12 -5.66 -20.44
CA GLY A 122 0.85 -6.67 -21.47
C GLY A 122 1.85 -7.84 -21.52
N GLN A 123 2.94 -7.80 -20.76
CA GLN A 123 3.87 -8.93 -20.65
C GLN A 123 3.28 -10.01 -19.73
N LEU A 124 3.28 -11.26 -20.22
CA LEU A 124 2.74 -12.40 -19.47
C LEU A 124 3.83 -13.33 -18.94
N ALA A 125 4.96 -13.45 -19.64
CA ALA A 125 6.10 -14.27 -19.24
C ALA A 125 7.18 -13.39 -18.57
N PRO A 126 7.74 -13.78 -17.42
CA PRO A 126 8.85 -13.04 -16.80
C PRO A 126 10.11 -13.01 -17.69
N ASP A 127 10.95 -12.00 -17.47
CA ASP A 127 12.26 -11.92 -18.12
C ASP A 127 13.18 -13.05 -17.62
N PRO A 128 14.10 -13.56 -18.46
CA PRO A 128 15.07 -14.60 -18.06
C PRO A 128 15.96 -14.16 -16.89
N ALA A 129 16.45 -15.14 -16.12
CA ALA A 129 17.48 -14.86 -15.12
C ALA A 129 18.79 -14.38 -15.81
N PRO A 130 19.54 -13.41 -15.26
CA PRO A 130 20.68 -12.78 -15.93
C PRO A 130 21.80 -13.74 -16.34
N GLY A 131 22.03 -13.97 -17.63
CA GLY A 131 23.01 -14.94 -18.14
C GLY A 131 22.41 -16.33 -18.46
N THR A 132 21.08 -16.45 -18.50
CA THR A 132 20.38 -17.61 -19.08
C THR A 132 19.76 -17.25 -20.42
N THR A 133 19.42 -18.27 -21.21
CA THR A 133 18.56 -18.11 -22.40
C THR A 133 17.08 -17.93 -22.05
N GLY A 134 16.66 -18.30 -20.83
CA GLY A 134 15.27 -18.26 -20.39
C GLY A 134 14.37 -19.31 -21.04
N ALA A 135 14.95 -20.41 -21.54
CA ALA A 135 14.21 -21.41 -22.30
C ALA A 135 13.05 -22.00 -21.47
N ALA A 136 13.29 -22.35 -20.21
CA ALA A 136 12.24 -22.83 -19.31
C ALA A 136 11.31 -21.69 -18.86
N VAL A 137 11.86 -20.53 -18.48
CA VAL A 137 11.06 -19.37 -18.01
C VAL A 137 10.07 -18.89 -19.07
N SER A 138 10.45 -18.92 -20.35
CA SER A 138 9.60 -18.51 -21.48
C SER A 138 8.33 -19.35 -21.64
N GLN A 139 8.27 -20.54 -21.03
CA GLN A 139 7.11 -21.43 -21.06
C GLN A 139 6.12 -21.13 -19.93
N VAL A 140 6.44 -20.22 -19.01
CA VAL A 140 5.57 -19.83 -17.90
C VAL A 140 4.92 -18.48 -18.20
N ALA A 141 3.59 -18.43 -18.09
CA ALA A 141 2.82 -17.22 -18.33
C ALA A 141 1.84 -16.94 -17.18
N PHE A 142 1.88 -15.73 -16.66
CA PHE A 142 0.88 -15.20 -15.75
C PHE A 142 -0.28 -14.61 -16.56
N THR A 143 -1.39 -15.35 -16.65
CA THR A 143 -2.57 -14.97 -17.44
C THR A 143 -3.71 -14.38 -16.60
N ALA A 144 -3.51 -14.26 -15.29
CA ALA A 144 -4.47 -13.61 -14.41
C ALA A 144 -4.65 -12.14 -14.80
N ALA A 145 -5.92 -11.72 -14.91
CA ALA A 145 -6.23 -10.31 -15.16
C ALA A 145 -5.71 -9.46 -13.98
N PRO A 146 -5.17 -8.25 -14.24
CA PRO A 146 -4.81 -7.33 -13.17
C PRO A 146 -6.01 -7.05 -12.26
N ALA A 147 -5.82 -7.20 -10.95
CA ALA A 147 -6.85 -6.85 -9.98
C ALA A 147 -7.13 -5.34 -10.00
N PRO A 148 -8.40 -4.89 -9.86
CA PRO A 148 -8.71 -3.47 -9.73
C PRO A 148 -8.19 -2.91 -8.39
N GLY A 149 -8.07 -1.58 -8.29
CA GLY A 149 -7.59 -0.92 -7.08
C GLY A 149 -6.12 -1.19 -6.78
N GLY A 150 -5.65 -0.75 -5.61
CA GLY A 150 -4.26 -0.86 -5.14
C GLY A 150 -4.16 -1.48 -3.74
N GLY A 151 -2.94 -1.70 -3.27
CA GLY A 151 -2.72 -2.21 -1.92
C GLY A 151 -2.96 -1.16 -0.83
N ILE A 152 -3.27 -1.61 0.38
CA ILE A 152 -3.60 -0.74 1.54
C ILE A 152 -2.44 0.14 2.00
N ALA A 153 -1.21 -0.22 1.64
CA ALA A 153 0.02 0.54 1.90
C ALA A 153 0.62 1.06 0.58
N SER A 154 -0.18 1.12 -0.49
CA SER A 154 0.30 1.52 -1.82
C SER A 154 0.71 2.98 -1.84
N THR A 155 1.85 3.23 -2.50
CA THR A 155 2.26 4.55 -2.96
C THR A 155 2.25 4.56 -4.48
N SER A 156 1.93 5.70 -5.10
CA SER A 156 2.05 5.84 -6.56
C SER A 156 3.50 5.60 -7.01
N GLY A 157 3.71 4.80 -8.06
CA GLY A 157 5.01 4.68 -8.73
C GLY A 157 5.99 3.70 -8.07
N VAL A 158 5.52 2.50 -7.69
CA VAL A 158 6.42 1.40 -7.30
C VAL A 158 7.32 1.02 -8.49
N ASP A 159 8.63 1.19 -8.31
CA ASP A 159 9.65 0.85 -9.31
C ASP A 159 10.65 -0.17 -8.73
N TYR A 160 10.92 -1.23 -9.49
CA TYR A 160 11.86 -2.29 -9.14
C TYR A 160 13.22 -2.13 -9.85
N GLY A 161 13.44 -1.04 -10.58
CA GLY A 161 14.72 -0.71 -11.21
C GLY A 161 15.23 -1.86 -12.08
N ALA A 162 16.46 -2.30 -11.82
CA ALA A 162 17.09 -3.40 -12.55
C ALA A 162 16.39 -4.76 -12.41
N LEU A 163 15.48 -4.92 -11.43
CA LEU A 163 14.66 -6.13 -11.29
C LEU A 163 13.36 -6.08 -12.09
N THR A 164 13.02 -4.95 -12.72
CA THR A 164 11.84 -4.85 -13.61
C THR A 164 11.84 -5.97 -14.65
N GLY A 165 10.70 -6.64 -14.81
CA GLY A 165 10.55 -7.84 -15.65
C GLY A 165 10.87 -9.16 -14.94
N ARG A 166 11.59 -9.15 -13.81
CA ARG A 166 11.85 -10.30 -12.94
C ARG A 166 11.07 -10.26 -11.63
N VAL A 167 10.13 -9.33 -11.49
CA VAL A 167 9.16 -9.26 -10.39
C VAL A 167 7.78 -9.58 -10.92
N ALA A 168 7.09 -10.51 -10.28
CA ALA A 168 5.67 -10.75 -10.47
C ALA A 168 4.92 -10.36 -9.19
N ASP A 169 3.95 -9.45 -9.29
CA ASP A 169 3.06 -9.00 -8.21
C ASP A 169 1.64 -9.50 -8.47
N ILE A 170 1.28 -10.59 -7.78
CA ILE A 170 0.05 -11.34 -7.98
C ILE A 170 -0.99 -10.93 -6.94
N CYS A 171 -2.09 -10.37 -7.43
CA CYS A 171 -3.24 -9.97 -6.63
C CYS A 171 -4.53 -10.56 -7.20
N VAL A 172 -5.50 -10.86 -6.33
CA VAL A 172 -6.86 -11.24 -6.74
C VAL A 172 -7.84 -10.14 -6.38
N GLU A 173 -8.84 -9.93 -7.24
CA GLU A 173 -9.95 -9.03 -6.95
C GLU A 173 -10.65 -9.46 -5.65
N GLY A 174 -10.88 -8.48 -4.77
CA GLY A 174 -11.52 -8.69 -3.47
C GLY A 174 -10.55 -8.98 -2.32
N ASP A 175 -9.26 -9.21 -2.61
CA ASP A 175 -8.23 -9.22 -1.56
C ASP A 175 -7.89 -7.78 -1.17
N LEU A 176 -8.46 -7.31 -0.07
CA LEU A 176 -8.26 -5.94 0.38
C LEU A 176 -6.80 -5.58 0.62
N SER A 177 -5.92 -6.52 0.93
CA SER A 177 -4.51 -6.16 1.17
C SER A 177 -3.87 -5.56 -0.08
N CYS A 178 -4.17 -6.09 -1.27
CA CYS A 178 -3.53 -5.68 -2.53
C CYS A 178 -4.49 -5.08 -3.57
N SER A 179 -5.81 -5.19 -3.36
CA SER A 179 -6.90 -4.76 -4.24
C SER A 179 -7.96 -4.00 -3.42
N ALA A 180 -7.52 -3.11 -2.54
CA ALA A 180 -8.40 -2.15 -1.89
C ALA A 180 -8.92 -1.13 -2.91
N PRO A 181 -10.17 -0.64 -2.76
CA PRO A 181 -10.63 0.53 -3.50
C PRO A 181 -9.68 1.70 -3.22
N ASP A 182 -9.39 2.50 -4.25
CA ASP A 182 -8.32 3.52 -4.21
C ASP A 182 -8.47 4.54 -3.06
N ARG A 183 -9.64 4.63 -2.41
CA ARG A 183 -9.97 5.64 -1.40
C ARG A 183 -10.81 5.13 -0.20
N ALA A 184 -10.60 3.87 0.23
CA ALA A 184 -11.42 3.18 1.25
C ALA A 184 -11.58 3.85 2.64
N ALA A 185 -10.77 4.87 2.99
CA ALA A 185 -10.83 5.60 4.26
C ALA A 185 -12.13 6.42 4.46
N LEU A 186 -12.91 6.66 3.41
CA LEU A 186 -13.94 7.71 3.44
C LEU A 186 -15.33 7.32 4.00
N LEU A 187 -15.67 6.02 4.06
CA LEU A 187 -17.01 5.62 4.51
C LEU A 187 -17.26 5.90 5.99
N GLN A 188 -16.20 5.93 6.79
CA GLN A 188 -16.30 6.29 8.20
C GLN A 188 -16.63 7.78 8.40
N VAL A 189 -16.19 8.65 7.47
CA VAL A 189 -16.38 10.10 7.54
C VAL A 189 -17.78 10.49 7.03
N ALA A 190 -18.19 9.99 5.88
CA ALA A 190 -19.49 10.34 5.27
C ALA A 190 -20.70 9.90 6.10
N ALA A 191 -20.63 8.72 6.74
CA ALA A 191 -21.69 8.20 7.59
C ALA A 191 -21.89 9.02 8.88
N GLN A 192 -20.83 9.63 9.41
CA GLN A 192 -20.89 10.43 10.65
C GLN A 192 -21.36 11.87 10.41
N ILE A 193 -20.97 12.48 9.27
CA ILE A 193 -21.38 13.84 8.91
C ILE A 193 -22.88 13.90 8.57
N ALA A 194 -23.40 12.90 7.86
CA ALA A 194 -24.83 12.83 7.52
C ALA A 194 -25.75 12.70 8.75
N ALA A 195 -25.22 12.30 9.90
CA ALA A 195 -25.99 12.03 11.11
C ALA A 195 -26.24 13.26 12.01
N GLN A 196 -25.52 14.39 11.86
CA GLN A 196 -25.44 15.39 12.96
C GLN A 196 -25.42 16.90 12.59
N ALA A 197 -25.91 17.37 11.44
CA ALA A 197 -25.88 18.81 11.13
C ALA A 197 -27.15 19.59 11.54
N ASP A 198 -27.03 20.56 12.48
CA ASP A 198 -28.00 21.66 12.73
C ASP A 198 -27.27 23.02 12.60
N LEU A 199 -27.86 23.99 11.88
CA LEU A 199 -27.19 25.20 11.35
C LEU A 199 -27.95 26.51 11.66
N ARG A 200 -28.43 26.70 12.89
CA ARG A 200 -29.28 27.85 13.26
C ARG A 200 -28.58 29.01 13.99
N ASP A 201 -27.30 28.88 14.35
CA ASP A 201 -26.49 29.96 14.94
C ASP A 201 -25.08 29.95 14.32
N PRO A 202 -24.64 31.03 13.63
CA PRO A 202 -23.41 31.04 12.84
C PRO A 202 -22.11 31.01 13.64
N VAL A 203 -22.09 31.51 14.89
CA VAL A 203 -20.87 31.51 15.73
C VAL A 203 -20.81 30.24 16.57
N ALA A 204 -21.95 29.78 17.08
CA ALA A 204 -22.04 28.46 17.69
C ALA A 204 -21.75 27.36 16.66
N ALA A 205 -22.16 27.54 15.40
CA ALA A 205 -21.86 26.61 14.31
C ALA A 205 -20.37 26.42 14.08
N LEU A 206 -19.53 27.46 14.18
CA LEU A 206 -18.07 27.30 14.03
C LEU A 206 -17.46 26.45 15.16
N GLY A 207 -17.93 26.64 16.40
CA GLY A 207 -17.52 25.81 17.53
C GLY A 207 -17.97 24.35 17.38
N SER A 208 -19.21 24.14 16.93
CA SER A 208 -19.76 22.81 16.66
C SER A 208 -19.07 22.12 15.48
N ILE A 209 -18.74 22.85 14.41
CA ILE A 209 -17.98 22.37 13.25
C ILE A 209 -16.58 21.96 13.68
N GLN A 210 -15.89 22.77 14.48
CA GLN A 210 -14.57 22.44 15.01
C GLN A 210 -14.61 21.14 15.81
N SER A 211 -15.55 21.01 16.75
CA SER A 211 -15.68 19.82 17.60
C SER A 211 -16.05 18.57 16.80
N LEU A 212 -16.92 18.72 15.80
CA LEU A 212 -17.35 17.62 14.94
C LEU A 212 -16.21 17.16 14.03
N LEU A 213 -15.53 18.10 13.37
CA LEU A 213 -14.43 17.77 12.45
C LEU A 213 -13.19 17.29 13.21
N SER A 214 -12.88 17.82 14.39
CA SER A 214 -11.82 17.26 15.24
C SER A 214 -12.15 15.86 15.73
N GLY A 215 -13.43 15.58 16.04
CA GLY A 215 -13.88 14.25 16.46
C GLY A 215 -13.88 13.22 15.33
N VAL A 216 -14.23 13.64 14.11
CA VAL A 216 -14.34 12.75 12.94
C VAL A 216 -13.00 12.56 12.23
N LEU A 217 -12.22 13.63 12.07
CA LEU A 217 -10.99 13.63 11.26
C LEU A 217 -9.70 13.54 12.09
N GLY A 218 -9.79 13.69 13.42
CA GLY A 218 -8.66 13.55 14.34
C GLY A 218 -7.45 14.41 13.92
N ASP A 219 -6.30 13.76 13.82
CA ASP A 219 -5.02 14.36 13.42
C ASP A 219 -5.06 15.02 12.04
N THR A 220 -5.88 14.50 11.12
CA THR A 220 -6.08 15.09 9.79
C THR A 220 -6.62 16.51 9.89
N TRP A 221 -7.48 16.78 10.88
CA TRP A 221 -8.06 18.11 11.08
C TRP A 221 -7.01 19.15 11.45
N THR A 222 -6.05 18.78 12.32
CA THR A 222 -4.91 19.63 12.70
C THR A 222 -4.11 20.04 11.46
N THR A 223 -3.81 19.09 10.59
CA THR A 223 -3.10 19.36 9.32
C THR A 223 -3.90 20.29 8.42
N VAL A 224 -5.21 20.04 8.24
CA VAL A 224 -6.09 20.88 7.42
C VAL A 224 -6.13 22.32 7.93
N VAL A 225 -6.30 22.54 9.23
CA VAL A 225 -6.31 23.89 9.82
C VAL A 225 -4.97 24.62 9.63
N ASN A 226 -3.86 23.88 9.76
CA ASN A 226 -2.52 24.45 9.63
C ASN A 226 -2.14 24.80 8.17
N THR A 227 -2.64 24.04 7.20
CA THR A 227 -2.11 24.10 5.83
C THR A 227 -3.10 24.54 4.77
N ASP A 228 -4.41 24.35 4.98
CA ASP A 228 -5.41 24.55 3.92
C ASP A 228 -6.23 25.85 4.07
N PHE A 229 -6.16 26.51 5.22
CA PHE A 229 -6.79 27.83 5.43
C PHE A 229 -5.79 28.97 5.24
N GLN A 230 -6.11 29.88 4.33
CA GLN A 230 -5.42 31.17 4.18
C GLN A 230 -6.17 32.24 4.97
N ILE A 231 -5.49 32.80 5.99
CA ILE A 231 -6.07 33.77 6.91
C ILE A 231 -5.51 35.16 6.57
N GLY A 232 -6.35 36.02 6.01
CA GLY A 232 -6.07 37.43 5.78
C GLY A 232 -6.60 38.33 6.90
N SER A 233 -6.34 39.63 6.81
CA SER A 233 -6.81 40.60 7.81
C SER A 233 -8.33 40.82 7.83
N ARG A 234 -9.03 40.47 6.74
CA ARG A 234 -10.49 40.62 6.60
C ARG A 234 -11.17 39.44 5.90
N SER A 235 -10.42 38.41 5.53
CA SER A 235 -10.96 37.23 4.86
C SER A 235 -10.30 35.96 5.32
N VAL A 236 -11.05 34.87 5.28
CA VAL A 236 -10.52 33.52 5.41
C VAL A 236 -10.96 32.75 4.17
N ASP A 237 -10.02 32.07 3.54
CA ASP A 237 -10.28 31.26 2.36
C ASP A 237 -9.76 29.84 2.60
N TYR A 238 -10.61 28.85 2.32
CA TYR A 238 -10.21 27.45 2.27
C TYR A 238 -9.65 27.14 0.87
N MET A 239 -8.32 27.01 0.80
CA MET A 239 -7.56 26.81 -0.44
C MET A 239 -6.54 25.68 -0.22
N PRO A 240 -6.99 24.42 -0.26
CA PRO A 240 -6.16 23.29 0.09
C PRO A 240 -5.11 23.02 -1.00
N ALA A 241 -3.89 22.68 -0.58
CA ALA A 241 -2.83 22.26 -1.50
C ALA A 241 -2.99 20.79 -1.96
N ALA A 242 -3.76 19.99 -1.23
CA ALA A 242 -4.08 18.59 -1.50
C ALA A 242 -5.57 18.34 -1.23
N SER A 243 -6.21 17.40 -1.94
CA SER A 243 -7.62 17.10 -1.69
C SER A 243 -7.83 16.52 -0.29
N LEU A 244 -9.06 16.65 0.25
CA LEU A 244 -9.42 16.02 1.52
C LEU A 244 -9.21 14.50 1.50
N ALA A 245 -9.38 13.86 0.35
CA ALA A 245 -9.11 12.43 0.18
C ALA A 245 -7.61 12.15 0.36
N GLN A 246 -6.74 12.94 -0.26
CA GLN A 246 -5.29 12.81 -0.10
C GLN A 246 -4.85 13.05 1.34
N ARG A 247 -5.39 14.08 2.01
CA ARG A 247 -5.12 14.37 3.43
C ARG A 247 -5.46 13.17 4.34
N LEU A 248 -6.60 12.54 4.10
CA LEU A 248 -7.04 11.34 4.82
C LEU A 248 -6.15 10.13 4.51
N THR A 249 -5.75 9.95 3.25
CA THR A 249 -4.81 8.90 2.86
C THR A 249 -3.45 9.09 3.52
N ASP A 250 -2.90 10.31 3.51
CA ASP A 250 -1.61 10.62 4.14
C ASP A 250 -1.66 10.41 5.65
N ALA A 251 -2.76 10.76 6.31
CA ALA A 251 -2.96 10.54 7.74
C ALA A 251 -3.14 9.06 8.11
N ALA A 252 -3.65 8.24 7.19
CA ALA A 252 -3.77 6.81 7.37
C ALA A 252 -2.46 6.05 7.12
N ASP A 253 -1.45 6.67 6.50
CA ASP A 253 -0.12 6.08 6.29
C ASP A 253 0.68 6.07 7.61
N PRO A 254 0.97 4.90 8.19
CA PRO A 254 1.64 4.81 9.49
C PRO A 254 3.13 5.24 9.44
N ARG A 255 3.67 5.57 8.27
CA ARG A 255 5.00 6.16 8.10
C ARG A 255 4.98 7.68 8.29
N ASN A 256 3.83 8.31 8.15
CA ASN A 256 3.66 9.74 8.44
C ASN A 256 3.39 9.89 9.93
N PRO A 257 4.29 10.54 10.70
CA PRO A 257 4.02 10.77 12.11
C PRO A 257 2.80 11.69 12.26
N PRO A 258 1.92 11.43 13.24
CA PRO A 258 0.82 12.34 13.53
C PRO A 258 1.36 13.70 13.99
N PRO A 259 0.56 14.79 13.85
CA PRO A 259 0.98 16.12 14.23
C PRO A 259 1.43 16.19 15.70
N GLY A 260 2.53 16.88 15.93
CA GLY A 260 3.08 17.06 17.29
C GLY A 260 2.23 17.99 18.16
N PRO A 261 2.49 18.04 19.48
CA PRO A 261 1.78 18.95 20.40
C PRO A 261 1.86 20.43 19.99
N ASP A 262 2.99 20.84 19.41
CA ASP A 262 3.22 22.20 18.93
C ASP A 262 2.35 22.52 17.71
N GLU A 263 2.17 21.55 16.80
CA GLU A 263 1.33 21.69 15.61
C GLU A 263 -0.16 21.71 15.98
N ALA A 264 -0.57 20.92 16.98
CA ALA A 264 -1.92 20.97 17.55
C ALA A 264 -2.21 22.33 18.21
N THR A 265 -1.24 22.88 18.95
CA THR A 265 -1.34 24.21 19.56
C THR A 265 -1.41 25.31 18.51
N ALA A 266 -0.61 25.21 17.44
CA ALA A 266 -0.64 26.12 16.32
C ALA A 266 -1.99 26.09 15.59
N ALA A 267 -2.55 24.89 15.36
CA ALA A 267 -3.87 24.73 14.74
C ALA A 267 -4.98 25.36 15.58
N ALA A 268 -4.96 25.15 16.90
CA ALA A 268 -5.92 25.79 17.81
C ALA A 268 -5.83 27.33 17.74
N GLY A 269 -4.60 27.88 17.68
CA GLY A 269 -4.37 29.32 17.51
C GLY A 269 -4.89 29.86 16.18
N ARG A 270 -4.62 29.15 15.07
CA ARG A 270 -5.14 29.51 13.74
C ARG A 270 -6.66 29.44 13.69
N TRP A 271 -7.27 28.44 14.31
CA TRP A 271 -8.72 28.32 14.39
C TRP A 271 -9.38 29.49 15.14
N ALA A 272 -8.76 29.95 16.23
CA ALA A 272 -9.22 31.15 16.94
C ALA A 272 -9.13 32.41 16.05
N GLN A 273 -8.10 32.53 15.22
CA GLN A 273 -7.97 33.62 14.24
C GLN A 273 -9.06 33.53 13.15
N ILE A 274 -9.31 32.34 12.60
CA ILE A 274 -10.40 32.10 11.64
C ILE A 274 -11.73 32.55 12.24
N THR A 275 -12.01 32.12 13.47
CA THR A 275 -13.24 32.49 14.20
C THR A 275 -13.36 34.00 14.36
N THR A 276 -12.26 34.69 14.67
CA THR A 276 -12.23 36.15 14.82
C THR A 276 -12.53 36.88 13.51
N VAL A 277 -11.93 36.44 12.40
CA VAL A 277 -12.15 37.07 11.08
C VAL A 277 -13.59 36.82 10.60
N VAL A 278 -14.12 35.61 10.78
CA VAL A 278 -15.50 35.28 10.39
C VAL A 278 -16.51 36.02 11.26
N ALA A 279 -16.27 36.17 12.56
CA ALA A 279 -17.14 36.96 13.45
C ALA A 279 -17.14 38.46 13.09
N GLY A 280 -16.05 38.97 12.51
CA GLY A 280 -15.93 40.35 12.06
C GLY A 280 -16.72 40.69 10.79
N ASP A 281 -17.03 39.70 9.94
CA ASP A 281 -17.82 39.87 8.70
C ASP A 281 -18.56 38.56 8.31
N PRO A 282 -19.56 38.14 9.10
CA PRO A 282 -20.20 36.83 8.93
C PRO A 282 -20.99 36.74 7.62
N LEU A 283 -21.59 37.84 7.16
CA LEU A 283 -22.42 37.88 5.95
C LEU A 283 -21.61 37.63 4.67
N THR A 284 -20.34 38.02 4.66
CA THR A 284 -19.45 37.80 3.50
C THR A 284 -18.65 36.52 3.63
N GLN A 285 -18.14 36.22 4.83
CA GLN A 285 -17.23 35.09 5.03
C GLN A 285 -17.95 33.73 5.05
N LEU A 286 -19.13 33.64 5.70
CA LEU A 286 -19.81 32.35 5.85
C LEU A 286 -20.26 31.75 4.51
N PRO A 287 -20.93 32.47 3.59
CA PRO A 287 -21.33 31.89 2.31
C PRO A 287 -20.13 31.47 1.45
N ARG A 288 -19.03 32.22 1.53
CA ARG A 288 -17.80 31.93 0.79
C ARG A 288 -17.12 30.65 1.29
N LEU A 289 -16.90 30.56 2.60
CA LEU A 289 -16.31 29.37 3.23
C LEU A 289 -17.22 28.16 3.03
N ALA A 290 -18.54 28.32 3.17
CA ALA A 290 -19.50 27.26 2.90
C ALA A 290 -19.40 26.75 1.45
N ALA A 291 -19.26 27.64 0.47
CA ALA A 291 -19.07 27.25 -0.93
C ALA A 291 -17.73 26.52 -1.16
N GLN A 292 -16.63 27.01 -0.60
CA GLN A 292 -15.30 26.41 -0.73
C GLN A 292 -15.25 25.02 -0.07
N LEU A 293 -15.78 24.88 1.14
CA LEU A 293 -15.87 23.60 1.83
C LEU A 293 -16.83 22.65 1.12
N SER A 294 -17.99 23.13 0.64
CA SER A 294 -18.92 22.30 -0.15
C SER A 294 -18.30 21.79 -1.44
N ALA A 295 -17.47 22.61 -2.11
CA ALA A 295 -16.71 22.18 -3.28
C ALA A 295 -15.66 21.12 -2.92
N ALA A 296 -14.97 21.28 -1.79
CA ALA A 296 -14.01 20.29 -1.30
C ALA A 296 -14.69 18.97 -0.91
N PHE A 297 -15.84 19.02 -0.25
CA PHE A 297 -16.68 17.84 0.04
C PHE A 297 -17.28 17.23 -1.24
N GLY A 298 -17.68 18.04 -2.21
CA GLY A 298 -18.12 17.56 -3.52
C GLY A 298 -17.00 16.86 -4.30
N GLN A 299 -15.79 17.41 -4.25
CA GLN A 299 -14.59 16.78 -4.79
C GLN A 299 -14.27 15.50 -4.01
N LEU A 300 -14.44 15.49 -2.70
CA LEU A 300 -14.27 14.30 -1.87
C LEU A 300 -15.25 13.18 -2.27
N VAL A 301 -16.52 13.51 -2.49
CA VAL A 301 -17.53 12.55 -2.97
C VAL A 301 -17.21 12.08 -4.40
N THR A 302 -16.80 12.99 -5.28
CA THR A 302 -16.42 12.67 -6.67
C THR A 302 -15.18 11.77 -6.70
N ASP A 303 -14.20 12.09 -5.87
CA ASP A 303 -13.03 11.28 -5.64
C ASP A 303 -13.45 9.88 -5.15
N ASN A 304 -14.52 9.77 -4.37
CA ASN A 304 -14.94 8.51 -3.77
C ASN A 304 -16.16 7.87 -4.44
N GLY A 305 -16.46 8.24 -5.70
CA GLY A 305 -17.65 7.79 -6.42
C GLY A 305 -17.80 6.27 -6.49
N ASP A 306 -16.67 5.53 -6.57
CA ASP A 306 -16.65 4.08 -6.62
C ASP A 306 -17.21 3.43 -5.34
N LEU A 307 -17.07 4.07 -4.18
CA LEU A 307 -17.57 3.54 -2.90
C LEU A 307 -19.10 3.65 -2.78
N LEU A 308 -19.73 4.46 -3.63
CA LEU A 308 -21.19 4.59 -3.73
C LEU A 308 -21.80 3.52 -4.64
N ASP A 309 -20.99 2.81 -5.43
CA ASP A 309 -21.46 1.71 -6.26
C ASP A 309 -21.59 0.42 -5.43
N PRO A 310 -22.81 -0.10 -5.19
CA PRO A 310 -22.98 -1.36 -4.46
C PRO A 310 -22.27 -2.56 -5.14
N ARG A 311 -21.94 -2.46 -6.44
CA ARG A 311 -21.15 -3.48 -7.14
C ARG A 311 -19.71 -3.56 -6.63
N VAL A 312 -19.15 -2.45 -6.15
CA VAL A 312 -17.83 -2.44 -5.52
C VAL A 312 -17.86 -3.26 -4.23
N TRP A 313 -18.90 -3.10 -3.41
CA TRP A 313 -19.07 -3.86 -2.17
C TRP A 313 -19.30 -5.36 -2.36
N LEU A 314 -19.97 -5.75 -3.44
CA LEU A 314 -20.15 -7.16 -3.81
C LEU A 314 -18.82 -7.88 -4.07
N ARG A 315 -17.73 -7.15 -4.39
CA ARG A 315 -16.39 -7.72 -4.58
C ARG A 315 -15.69 -8.07 -3.26
N TYR A 316 -16.15 -7.51 -2.14
CA TYR A 316 -15.51 -7.62 -0.81
C TYR A 316 -16.35 -8.41 0.21
N THR A 317 -17.33 -9.21 -0.24
CA THR A 317 -18.19 -9.99 0.66
C THR A 317 -17.49 -11.17 1.33
N ASP A 318 -16.32 -11.60 0.83
CA ASP A 318 -15.55 -12.74 1.35
C ASP A 318 -14.04 -12.45 1.36
N ILE A 319 -13.67 -11.38 2.03
CA ILE A 319 -12.27 -10.93 2.16
C ILE A 319 -11.35 -12.06 2.67
N PRO A 320 -11.70 -12.86 3.70
CA PRO A 320 -10.80 -13.90 4.20
C PRO A 320 -10.50 -14.98 3.14
N ALA A 321 -11.51 -15.42 2.37
CA ALA A 321 -11.27 -16.41 1.32
C ALA A 321 -10.48 -15.82 0.15
N ARG A 322 -10.68 -14.55 -0.21
CA ARG A 322 -9.88 -13.88 -1.24
C ARG A 322 -8.42 -13.74 -0.83
N HIS A 323 -8.18 -13.32 0.41
CA HIS A 323 -6.83 -13.14 0.95
C HIS A 323 -6.06 -14.47 1.05
N THR A 324 -6.75 -15.57 1.36
CA THR A 324 -6.11 -16.89 1.57
C THR A 324 -6.26 -17.85 0.37
N GLY A 325 -6.98 -17.46 -0.68
CA GLY A 325 -7.42 -18.34 -1.76
C GLY A 325 -6.38 -18.64 -2.85
N TYR A 326 -5.20 -18.03 -2.82
CA TYR A 326 -4.18 -18.11 -3.88
C TYR A 326 -3.75 -19.54 -4.26
N ALA A 327 -3.78 -20.47 -3.30
CA ALA A 327 -3.51 -21.88 -3.56
C ALA A 327 -4.67 -22.54 -4.34
N ALA A 328 -5.91 -22.27 -3.92
CA ALA A 328 -7.12 -22.84 -4.50
C ALA A 328 -7.41 -22.28 -5.90
N THR A 329 -6.98 -21.06 -6.20
CA THR A 329 -7.14 -20.43 -7.52
C THR A 329 -6.05 -20.80 -8.52
N GLY A 330 -5.08 -21.65 -8.14
CA GLY A 330 -3.98 -22.09 -9.01
C GLY A 330 -2.87 -21.04 -9.23
N LEU A 331 -2.99 -19.85 -8.64
CA LEU A 331 -2.01 -18.77 -8.81
C LEU A 331 -0.64 -19.15 -8.21
N LEU A 332 -0.63 -19.87 -7.08
CA LEU A 332 0.63 -20.39 -6.53
C LEU A 332 1.30 -21.43 -7.44
N ALA A 333 0.53 -22.19 -8.22
CA ALA A 333 1.09 -23.21 -9.12
C ALA A 333 1.90 -22.56 -10.25
N THR A 334 1.43 -21.41 -10.77
CA THR A 334 2.17 -20.64 -11.79
C THR A 334 3.47 -20.09 -11.22
N GLY A 335 3.46 -19.55 -9.99
CA GLY A 335 4.69 -19.12 -9.34
C GLY A 335 5.65 -20.26 -9.01
N ALA A 336 5.14 -21.43 -8.59
CA ALA A 336 5.96 -22.61 -8.39
C ALA A 336 6.63 -23.05 -9.70
N ALA A 337 5.87 -23.12 -10.80
CA ALA A 337 6.39 -23.42 -12.13
C ALA A 337 7.48 -22.43 -12.55
N TRP A 338 7.28 -21.13 -12.30
CA TRP A 338 8.29 -20.11 -12.59
C TRP A 338 9.57 -20.30 -11.76
N MET A 339 9.47 -20.54 -10.46
CA MET A 339 10.64 -20.76 -9.59
C MET A 339 11.41 -22.04 -10.00
N THR A 340 10.70 -23.10 -10.38
CA THR A 340 11.32 -24.31 -10.94
C THR A 340 11.99 -24.03 -12.28
N ALA A 341 11.34 -23.27 -13.17
CA ALA A 341 11.92 -22.88 -14.46
C ALA A 341 13.20 -22.05 -14.30
N LEU A 342 13.22 -21.10 -13.37
CA LEU A 342 14.43 -20.34 -13.02
C LEU A 342 15.56 -21.27 -12.59
N ALA A 343 15.29 -22.25 -11.72
CA ALA A 343 16.30 -23.20 -11.27
C ALA A 343 16.91 -24.01 -12.43
N HIS A 344 16.09 -24.48 -13.37
CA HIS A 344 16.57 -25.22 -14.54
C HIS A 344 17.37 -24.34 -15.51
N ASP A 345 16.90 -23.14 -15.82
CA ASP A 345 17.63 -22.21 -16.69
C ASP A 345 18.97 -21.80 -16.06
N LEU A 346 19.02 -21.62 -14.75
CA LEU A 346 20.25 -21.36 -13.98
C LEU A 346 21.22 -22.55 -14.01
N ALA A 347 20.73 -23.77 -13.88
CA ALA A 347 21.55 -24.98 -13.93
C ALA A 347 22.14 -25.24 -15.33
N GLY A 348 21.43 -24.82 -16.39
CA GLY A 348 21.88 -24.85 -17.77
C GLY A 348 22.92 -23.78 -18.14
N ARG A 349 23.28 -22.88 -17.21
CA ARG A 349 24.44 -21.98 -17.36
C ARG A 349 25.71 -22.82 -17.24
N HIS A 350 26.17 -23.41 -18.33
CA HIS A 350 27.55 -23.89 -18.34
C HIS A 350 28.50 -22.66 -18.35
N PRO A 351 29.49 -22.59 -17.43
CA PRO A 351 30.58 -21.64 -17.55
C PRO A 351 31.41 -21.88 -18.82
#